data_AF-A0A3D5S7B3-F1
#
_entry.id   AF-A0A3D5S7B3-F1
#
_cell.length_a   1.000
_cell.length_b   1.000
_cell.length_c   1.000
_cell.angle_alpha   90.00
_cell.angle_beta   90.00
_cell.angle_gamma   90.00
#
_symmetry.space_group_name_H-M   'P 1'
#
loop_
_entity.id
_entity.type
_entity.pdbx_description
1 polymer ?
#
loop_
_entity_poly.entity_id
_entity_poly.type
_entity_poly.pdbx_seq_one_letter_code
_entity_poly.pdbx_strand_id
1 'polypeptide(L)'
;MVNLLKKSSKNTVVTGLVKYFSTESVSNGYLEYQNWINQINLSDQQWNQIYRECVIASPNWITRKSDLIDCGGFDELSYPEDYDLVFQWYKNGFTIQTFPGITLHWREHPKRTSRTSENYQQEAFFGLKLKRFIELDYKGRPLIIWGNNIKSKLAQRILKKHKVNVTIQDLQDFKSIESIKDPQLLIAVYPTETERIQIINYLNSINLIEGENWWWL
;
A
#
# COMPACT_ATOMS: atom_id res chain seq x y z
N MET A 1 5.80 -21.50 6.63
CA MET A 1 5.29 -21.02 5.33
C MET A 1 4.92 -22.16 4.37
N VAL A 2 5.81 -23.09 4.00
CA VAL A 2 5.48 -24.17 3.02
C VAL A 2 4.25 -25.00 3.41
N ASN A 3 4.14 -25.43 4.67
CA ASN A 3 2.97 -26.18 5.14
C ASN A 3 1.67 -25.37 5.09
N LEU A 4 1.76 -24.05 5.23
CA LEU A 4 0.61 -23.15 5.10
C LEU A 4 0.19 -23.11 3.63
N LEU A 5 1.13 -22.84 2.71
CA LEU A 5 0.87 -22.79 1.26
C LEU A 5 0.28 -24.11 0.74
N LYS A 6 0.76 -25.27 1.22
CA LYS A 6 0.22 -26.58 0.83
C LYS A 6 -1.27 -26.74 1.14
N LYS A 7 -1.75 -26.11 2.21
CA LYS A 7 -3.15 -26.15 2.66
C LYS A 7 -4.01 -25.03 2.08
N SER A 8 -3.39 -24.01 1.50
CA SER A 8 -4.09 -22.88 0.87
C SER A 8 -4.62 -23.23 -0.51
N SER A 9 -5.67 -22.51 -0.91
CA SER A 9 -6.24 -22.56 -2.26
C SER A 9 -5.26 -22.06 -3.34
N LYS A 10 -5.64 -22.23 -4.61
CA LYS A 10 -5.00 -21.53 -5.73
C LYS A 10 -5.04 -20.01 -5.50
N ASN A 11 -4.10 -19.27 -6.09
CA ASN A 11 -3.96 -17.82 -5.97
C ASN A 11 -3.76 -17.41 -4.52
N THR A 12 -2.81 -18.07 -3.85
CA THR A 12 -2.40 -17.70 -2.48
C THR A 12 -0.94 -17.25 -2.47
N VAL A 13 -0.68 -16.13 -1.81
CA VAL A 13 0.66 -15.74 -1.36
C VAL A 13 0.77 -16.02 0.13
N VAL A 14 1.83 -16.69 0.55
CA VAL A 14 2.15 -16.85 1.97
C VAL A 14 3.29 -15.91 2.32
N THR A 15 3.07 -15.04 3.31
CA THR A 15 4.08 -14.17 3.92
C THR A 15 4.31 -14.55 5.38
N GLY A 16 5.29 -13.93 6.03
CA GLY A 16 5.45 -14.00 7.47
C GLY A 16 5.84 -12.64 8.05
N LEU A 17 6.35 -12.63 9.27
CA LEU A 17 6.75 -11.39 9.92
C LEU A 17 8.22 -11.06 9.62
N VAL A 18 8.53 -9.77 9.66
CA VAL A 18 9.90 -9.26 9.43
C VAL A 18 10.47 -8.64 10.70
N LYS A 19 11.80 -8.71 10.84
CA LYS A 19 12.54 -8.04 11.91
C LYS A 19 13.80 -7.39 11.35
N TYR A 20 13.88 -6.06 11.40
CA TYR A 20 15.08 -5.34 11.01
C TYR A 20 16.25 -5.71 11.93
N PHE A 21 17.43 -5.76 11.33
CA PHE A 21 18.70 -5.79 12.04
C PHE A 21 19.74 -4.99 11.27
N SER A 22 20.72 -4.43 11.97
CA SER A 22 21.82 -3.65 11.38
C SER A 22 23.07 -3.80 12.24
N THR A 23 24.23 -3.51 11.67
CA THR A 23 25.47 -3.31 12.44
C THR A 23 25.49 -1.95 13.16
N GLU A 24 24.64 -1.03 12.70
CA GLU A 24 24.39 0.29 13.30
C GLU A 24 22.96 0.34 13.87
N SER A 25 22.49 1.52 14.27
CA SER A 25 21.09 1.69 14.68
C SER A 25 20.14 1.63 13.48
N VAL A 26 18.97 1.01 13.70
CA VAL A 26 17.84 1.09 12.77
C VAL A 26 17.06 2.36 13.12
N SER A 27 16.68 3.16 12.13
CA SER A 27 15.93 4.39 12.37
C SER A 27 14.52 4.12 12.91
N ASN A 28 13.96 5.06 13.67
CA ASN A 28 12.60 4.95 14.19
C ASN A 28 11.58 4.73 13.08
N GLY A 29 11.69 5.43 11.95
CA GLY A 29 10.78 5.25 10.82
C GLY A 29 10.79 3.83 10.22
N TYR A 30 11.95 3.15 10.22
CA TYR A 30 12.00 1.75 9.79
C TYR A 30 11.45 0.79 10.85
N LEU A 31 11.64 1.07 12.13
CA LEU A 31 11.00 0.31 13.21
C LEU A 31 9.47 0.47 13.17
N GLU A 32 8.96 1.67 12.92
CA GLU A 32 7.54 1.95 12.70
C GLU A 32 7.01 1.22 11.48
N TYR A 33 7.74 1.24 10.36
CA TYR A 33 7.38 0.52 9.14
C TYR A 33 7.34 -1.00 9.36
N GLN A 34 8.32 -1.58 10.05
CA GLN A 34 8.33 -2.99 10.45
C GLN A 34 7.10 -3.34 11.29
N ASN A 35 6.80 -2.52 12.30
CA ASN A 35 5.67 -2.78 13.19
C ASN A 35 4.35 -2.69 12.43
N TRP A 36 4.20 -1.68 11.57
CA TRP A 36 3.04 -1.51 10.70
C TRP A 36 2.87 -2.71 9.75
N ILE A 37 3.91 -3.11 8.99
CA ILE A 37 3.77 -4.19 8.01
C ILE A 37 3.49 -5.54 8.68
N ASN A 38 4.05 -5.77 9.88
CA ASN A 38 3.73 -6.95 10.67
C ASN A 38 2.29 -6.91 11.18
N GLN A 39 1.82 -5.76 11.66
CA GLN A 39 0.45 -5.59 12.14
C GLN A 39 -0.56 -5.86 11.03
N ILE A 40 -0.44 -5.21 9.87
CA ILE A 40 -1.41 -5.38 8.77
C ILE A 40 -1.41 -6.82 8.25
N ASN A 41 -0.27 -7.51 8.30
CA ASN A 41 -0.18 -8.90 7.88
C ASN A 41 -0.86 -9.82 8.89
N LEU A 42 -0.74 -9.57 10.19
CA LEU A 42 -1.43 -10.35 11.22
C LEU A 42 -2.93 -10.10 11.26
N SER A 43 -3.38 -8.90 10.87
CA SER A 43 -4.79 -8.49 10.90
C SER A 43 -5.53 -8.63 9.58
N ASP A 44 -4.92 -9.23 8.56
CA ASP A 44 -5.51 -9.39 7.22
C ASP A 44 -5.97 -8.06 6.58
N GLN A 45 -5.12 -7.03 6.66
CA GLN A 45 -5.40 -5.65 6.19
C GLN A 45 -4.53 -5.23 5.01
N GLN A 46 -3.85 -6.17 4.35
CA GLN A 46 -2.90 -5.88 3.28
C GLN A 46 -3.57 -5.19 2.10
N TRP A 47 -4.75 -5.64 1.68
CA TRP A 47 -5.45 -5.04 0.54
C TRP A 47 -6.05 -3.67 0.84
N ASN A 48 -6.58 -3.45 2.05
CA ASN A 48 -7.02 -2.11 2.49
C ASN A 48 -5.87 -1.10 2.51
N GLN A 49 -4.65 -1.57 2.75
CA GLN A 49 -3.46 -0.73 2.90
C GLN A 49 -2.58 -0.70 1.64
N ILE A 50 -3.03 -1.30 0.53
CA ILE A 50 -2.19 -1.53 -0.66
C ILE A 50 -1.63 -0.25 -1.27
N TYR A 51 -2.34 0.87 -1.18
CA TYR A 51 -1.89 2.16 -1.72
C TYR A 51 -1.10 3.01 -0.73
N ARG A 52 -1.03 2.61 0.56
CA ARG A 52 -0.27 3.34 1.57
C ARG A 52 1.22 3.13 1.35
N GLU A 53 1.65 1.88 1.44
CA GLU A 53 3.01 1.41 1.25
C GLU A 53 2.98 -0.03 0.71
N CYS A 54 4.12 -0.61 0.33
CA CYS A 54 4.16 -2.01 -0.08
C CYS A 54 3.85 -2.91 1.13
N VAL A 55 2.82 -3.76 0.98
CA VAL A 55 2.19 -4.52 2.09
C VAL A 55 2.80 -5.90 2.33
N ILE A 56 3.68 -6.35 1.44
CA ILE A 56 4.47 -7.56 1.58
C ILE A 56 5.94 -7.17 1.43
N ALA A 57 6.74 -7.43 2.46
CA ALA A 57 8.18 -7.21 2.36
C ALA A 57 8.80 -8.20 1.37
N SER A 58 9.60 -7.72 0.41
CA SER A 58 10.44 -8.59 -0.42
C SER A 58 11.77 -8.88 0.27
N PRO A 59 12.27 -10.14 0.27
CA PRO A 59 11.73 -11.33 -0.40
C PRO A 59 10.90 -12.25 0.53
N ASN A 60 10.15 -11.70 1.50
CA ASN A 60 9.46 -12.47 2.54
C ASN A 60 8.13 -13.10 2.10
N TRP A 61 8.12 -13.82 0.98
CA TRP A 61 6.91 -14.46 0.48
C TRP A 61 7.22 -15.76 -0.27
N ILE A 62 6.23 -16.64 -0.32
CA ILE A 62 6.21 -17.80 -1.22
C ILE A 62 4.83 -17.91 -1.87
N THR A 63 4.80 -18.38 -3.11
CA THR A 63 3.56 -18.76 -3.82
C THR A 63 3.84 -19.98 -4.72
N ARG A 64 2.80 -20.57 -5.29
CA ARG A 64 2.95 -21.67 -6.24
C ARG A 64 3.53 -21.11 -7.54
N LYS A 65 4.48 -21.82 -8.15
CA LYS A 65 5.06 -21.42 -9.44
C LYS A 65 3.99 -21.22 -10.52
N SER A 66 3.00 -22.11 -10.57
CA SER A 66 1.87 -21.99 -11.50
C SER A 66 1.14 -20.66 -11.31
N ASP A 67 0.83 -20.29 -10.08
CA ASP A 67 0.06 -19.08 -9.78
C ASP A 67 0.87 -17.82 -10.13
N LEU A 68 2.19 -17.83 -9.89
CA LEU A 68 3.08 -16.74 -10.29
C LEU A 68 3.15 -16.57 -11.82
N ILE A 69 3.22 -17.67 -12.57
CA ILE A 69 3.23 -17.63 -14.04
C ILE A 69 1.87 -17.18 -14.58
N ASP A 70 0.79 -17.75 -14.04
CA ASP A 70 -0.58 -17.45 -14.47
C ASP A 70 -0.93 -15.97 -14.26
N CYS A 71 -0.38 -15.32 -13.22
CA CYS A 71 -0.60 -13.89 -12.98
C CYS A 71 0.36 -12.95 -13.74
N GLY A 72 1.23 -13.49 -14.62
CA GLY A 72 2.21 -12.76 -15.41
C GLY A 72 3.56 -12.48 -14.71
N GLY A 73 3.70 -12.87 -13.45
CA GLY A 73 4.95 -12.83 -12.70
C GLY A 73 5.72 -11.51 -12.83
N PHE A 74 6.93 -11.60 -13.39
CA PHE A 74 7.87 -10.48 -13.54
C PHE A 74 7.97 -9.95 -14.98
N ASP A 75 7.11 -10.41 -15.89
CA ASP A 75 7.34 -10.24 -17.34
C ASP A 75 7.23 -8.77 -17.82
N GLU A 76 6.32 -7.99 -17.24
CA GLU A 76 6.07 -6.58 -17.64
C GLU A 76 5.97 -5.64 -16.43
N LEU A 77 6.83 -5.85 -15.41
CA LEU A 77 6.75 -5.04 -14.20
C LEU A 77 7.32 -3.63 -14.36
N SER A 78 6.68 -2.69 -13.68
CA SER A 78 7.19 -1.36 -13.42
C SER A 78 7.93 -1.33 -12.08
N TYR A 79 8.95 -0.48 -11.95
CA TYR A 79 9.64 -0.33 -10.66
C TYR A 79 8.88 0.59 -9.69
N PRO A 80 8.90 0.31 -8.37
CA PRO A 80 9.53 -0.85 -7.71
C PRO A 80 8.85 -2.19 -8.09
N GLU A 81 9.64 -3.16 -8.53
CA GLU A 81 9.16 -4.42 -9.10
C GLU A 81 8.47 -5.31 -8.07
N ASP A 82 8.95 -5.29 -6.84
CA ASP A 82 8.33 -6.04 -5.75
C ASP A 82 6.93 -5.53 -5.42
N TYR A 83 6.77 -4.21 -5.38
CA TYR A 83 5.47 -3.59 -5.17
C TYR A 83 4.54 -3.77 -6.37
N ASP A 84 5.08 -3.73 -7.59
CA ASP A 84 4.27 -3.97 -8.79
C ASP A 84 3.76 -5.41 -8.85
N LEU A 85 4.58 -6.39 -8.43
CA LEU A 85 4.15 -7.77 -8.27
C LEU A 85 3.00 -7.90 -7.25
N VAL A 86 3.05 -7.15 -6.16
CA VAL A 86 1.94 -7.11 -5.18
C VAL A 86 0.65 -6.59 -5.82
N PHE A 87 0.73 -5.59 -6.69
CA PHE A 87 -0.43 -5.15 -7.48
C PHE A 87 -0.91 -6.19 -8.48
N GLN A 88 -0.02 -7.01 -9.06
CA GLN A 88 -0.44 -8.13 -9.91
C GLN A 88 -1.22 -9.18 -9.11
N TRP A 89 -0.79 -9.49 -7.88
CA TRP A 89 -1.54 -10.38 -7.00
C TRP A 89 -2.91 -9.81 -6.63
N TYR A 90 -2.96 -8.52 -6.29
CA TYR A 90 -4.21 -7.82 -6.00
C TYR A 90 -5.17 -7.84 -7.19
N LYS A 91 -4.68 -7.46 -8.39
CA LYS A 91 -5.45 -7.49 -9.64
C LYS A 91 -6.01 -8.88 -9.96
N ASN A 92 -5.26 -9.94 -9.66
CA ASN A 92 -5.65 -11.33 -9.93
C ASN A 92 -6.41 -11.99 -8.76
N GLY A 93 -6.84 -11.21 -7.76
CA GLY A 93 -7.67 -11.68 -6.66
C GLY A 93 -6.97 -12.70 -5.75
N PHE A 94 -5.67 -12.56 -5.54
CA PHE A 94 -4.93 -13.44 -4.63
C PHE A 94 -5.37 -13.21 -3.18
N THR A 95 -5.33 -14.29 -2.41
CA THR A 95 -5.42 -14.23 -0.95
C THR A 95 -4.01 -14.18 -0.37
N ILE A 96 -3.84 -13.46 0.75
CA ILE A 96 -2.61 -13.49 1.52
C ILE A 96 -2.84 -14.32 2.77
N GLN A 97 -1.95 -15.27 3.04
CA GLN A 97 -1.91 -15.96 4.32
C GLN A 97 -0.63 -15.61 5.07
N THR A 98 -0.78 -15.19 6.32
CA THR A 98 0.34 -14.78 7.16
C THR A 98 0.73 -15.89 8.12
N PHE A 99 2.00 -16.29 8.09
CA PHE A 99 2.59 -17.09 9.15
C PHE A 99 2.96 -16.16 10.33
N PRO A 100 2.45 -16.39 11.56
CA PRO A 100 2.57 -15.44 12.66
C PRO A 100 3.96 -15.42 13.34
N GLY A 101 5.02 -15.84 12.65
CA GLY A 101 6.39 -15.86 13.15
C GLY A 101 7.34 -15.07 12.26
N ILE A 102 8.48 -14.64 12.83
CA ILE A 102 9.54 -13.97 12.07
C ILE A 102 10.14 -14.95 11.06
N THR A 103 10.06 -14.62 9.78
CA THR A 103 10.59 -15.41 8.65
C THR A 103 11.66 -14.68 7.87
N LEU A 104 11.77 -13.36 8.05
CA LEU A 104 12.84 -12.55 7.46
C LEU A 104 13.49 -11.67 8.53
N HIS A 105 14.79 -11.87 8.74
CA HIS A 105 15.63 -10.85 9.34
C HIS A 105 16.05 -9.88 8.23
N TRP A 106 15.53 -8.66 8.27
CA TRP A 106 15.67 -7.69 7.20
C TRP A 106 16.89 -6.81 7.47
N ARG A 107 17.97 -7.00 6.71
CA ARG A 107 19.21 -6.26 6.96
C ARG A 107 19.07 -4.81 6.52
N GLU A 108 19.28 -3.89 7.44
CA GLU A 108 19.37 -2.46 7.16
C GLU A 108 20.84 -2.04 7.01
N HIS A 109 21.16 -1.33 5.92
CA HIS A 109 22.50 -0.77 5.68
C HIS A 109 22.46 0.33 4.61
N PRO A 110 23.45 1.25 4.58
CA PRO A 110 23.45 2.38 3.65
C PRO A 110 23.42 1.99 2.16
N LYS A 111 24.04 0.87 1.81
CA LYS A 111 24.15 0.36 0.42
C LYS A 111 22.92 -0.39 -0.11
N ARG A 112 21.77 -0.38 0.59
CA ARG A 112 20.56 -1.05 0.09
C ARG A 112 20.06 -0.37 -1.17
N THR A 113 19.59 -1.16 -2.15
CA THR A 113 19.02 -0.62 -3.39
C THR A 113 17.90 0.39 -3.12
N SER A 114 17.07 0.14 -2.12
CA SER A 114 16.00 1.06 -1.72
C SER A 114 16.48 2.44 -1.23
N ARG A 115 17.75 2.58 -0.86
CA ARG A 115 18.37 3.85 -0.46
C ARG A 115 19.06 4.56 -1.61
N THR A 116 19.64 3.81 -2.55
CA THR A 116 20.59 4.36 -3.52
C THR A 116 20.03 4.43 -4.94
N SER A 117 18.95 3.71 -5.25
CA SER A 117 18.37 3.67 -6.59
C SER A 117 17.14 4.57 -6.70
N GLU A 118 17.07 5.31 -7.80
CA GLU A 118 15.91 6.15 -8.17
C GLU A 118 14.62 5.34 -8.31
N ASN A 119 14.74 4.07 -8.70
CA ASN A 119 13.62 3.13 -8.88
C ASN A 119 12.83 2.85 -7.59
N TYR A 120 13.38 3.18 -6.42
CA TYR A 120 12.75 2.96 -5.11
C TYR A 120 12.57 4.27 -4.33
N GLN A 121 12.77 5.42 -4.97
CA GLN A 121 12.50 6.72 -4.36
C GLN A 121 11.02 7.06 -4.41
N GLN A 122 10.63 8.09 -3.66
CA GLN A 122 9.24 8.51 -3.50
C GLN A 122 8.53 8.77 -4.84
N GLU A 123 9.20 9.34 -5.85
CA GLU A 123 8.61 9.60 -7.17
C GLU A 123 8.20 8.30 -7.87
N ALA A 124 9.09 7.31 -7.93
CA ALA A 124 8.83 6.01 -8.54
C ALA A 124 7.72 5.28 -7.76
N PHE A 125 7.79 5.31 -6.43
CA PHE A 125 6.82 4.69 -5.54
C PHE A 125 5.40 5.25 -5.73
N PHE A 126 5.24 6.57 -5.69
CA PHE A 126 3.96 7.23 -5.92
C PHE A 126 3.49 7.07 -7.37
N GLY A 127 4.41 7.12 -8.34
CA GLY A 127 4.11 6.90 -9.76
C GLY A 127 3.46 5.54 -9.98
N LEU A 128 4.04 4.50 -9.40
CA LEU A 128 3.53 3.14 -9.49
C LEU A 128 2.14 3.02 -8.85
N LYS A 129 2.01 3.34 -7.55
CA LYS A 129 0.77 3.07 -6.81
C LYS A 129 -0.41 3.89 -7.30
N LEU A 130 -0.19 5.13 -7.77
CA LEU A 130 -1.25 5.96 -8.34
C LEU A 130 -1.65 5.51 -9.74
N LYS A 131 -0.70 5.05 -10.57
CA LYS A 131 -1.03 4.41 -11.84
C LYS A 131 -1.90 3.18 -11.61
N ARG A 132 -1.51 2.31 -10.66
CA ARG A 132 -2.29 1.11 -10.30
C ARG A 132 -3.63 1.45 -9.67
N PHE A 133 -3.74 2.52 -8.88
CA PHE A 133 -5.02 3.02 -8.37
C PHE A 133 -5.98 3.38 -9.52
N ILE A 134 -5.48 4.13 -10.50
CA ILE A 134 -6.27 4.51 -11.69
C ILE A 134 -6.76 3.27 -12.45
N GLU A 135 -5.90 2.27 -12.60
CA GLU A 135 -6.21 1.05 -13.36
C GLU A 135 -7.20 0.11 -12.65
N LEU A 136 -7.13 0.02 -11.32
CA LEU A 136 -7.81 -1.03 -10.56
C LEU A 136 -9.05 -0.51 -9.82
N ASP A 137 -8.93 0.64 -9.15
CA ASP A 137 -9.90 1.08 -8.14
C ASP A 137 -10.57 2.42 -8.46
N TYR A 138 -9.98 3.26 -9.31
CA TYR A 138 -10.63 4.50 -9.75
C TYR A 138 -11.82 4.21 -10.67
N LYS A 139 -12.99 4.77 -10.33
CA LYS A 139 -14.26 4.56 -11.05
C LYS A 139 -14.70 5.77 -11.87
N GLY A 140 -13.81 6.76 -12.08
CA GLY A 140 -14.16 8.00 -12.80
C GLY A 140 -14.98 8.99 -11.97
N ARG A 141 -15.17 8.72 -10.67
CA ARG A 141 -15.90 9.57 -9.73
C ARG A 141 -15.06 10.80 -9.33
N PRO A 142 -15.67 11.82 -8.68
CA PRO A 142 -14.89 12.93 -8.11
C PRO A 142 -13.81 12.41 -7.18
N LEU A 143 -12.54 12.70 -7.48
CA LEU A 143 -11.39 12.23 -6.70
C LEU A 143 -10.86 13.35 -5.82
N ILE A 144 -10.73 13.05 -4.52
CA ILE A 144 -10.27 13.98 -3.50
C ILE A 144 -8.97 13.44 -2.92
N ILE A 145 -7.95 14.29 -2.81
CA ILE A 145 -6.79 14.01 -1.97
C ILE A 145 -6.99 14.74 -0.65
N TRP A 146 -7.13 13.98 0.44
CA TRP A 146 -7.22 14.54 1.77
C TRP A 146 -5.82 14.69 2.36
N GLY A 147 -5.37 15.94 2.49
CA GLY A 147 -4.08 16.30 3.06
C GLY A 147 -3.36 17.40 2.29
N ASN A 148 -2.56 18.21 3.00
CA ASN A 148 -1.83 19.35 2.42
C ASN A 148 -0.34 19.28 2.79
N ASN A 149 0.38 18.28 2.25
CA ASN A 149 1.79 18.05 2.50
C ASN A 149 2.54 17.73 1.19
N ILE A 150 3.84 17.44 1.29
CA ILE A 150 4.68 17.15 0.11
C ILE A 150 4.16 15.94 -0.68
N LYS A 151 3.68 14.90 0.02
CA LYS A 151 3.14 13.68 -0.59
C LYS A 151 1.80 13.92 -1.28
N SER A 152 0.90 14.73 -0.70
CA SER A 152 -0.36 15.07 -1.36
C SER A 152 -0.16 15.93 -2.62
N LYS A 153 0.81 16.86 -2.59
CA LYS A 153 1.23 17.65 -3.77
C LYS A 153 1.85 16.77 -4.86
N LEU A 154 2.69 15.81 -4.45
CA LEU A 154 3.26 14.80 -5.36
C LEU A 154 2.15 13.98 -6.04
N ALA A 155 1.22 13.45 -5.24
CA ALA A 155 0.09 12.68 -5.74
C ALA A 155 -0.76 13.48 -6.72
N GLN A 156 -1.09 14.73 -6.40
CA GLN A 156 -1.82 15.62 -7.30
C GLN A 156 -1.08 15.80 -8.64
N ARG A 157 0.24 16.03 -8.62
CA ARG A 157 1.04 16.18 -9.85
C ARG A 157 0.98 14.93 -10.73
N ILE A 158 1.11 13.75 -10.12
CA ILE A 158 1.08 12.46 -10.84
C ILE A 158 -0.32 12.19 -11.41
N LEU A 159 -1.38 12.42 -10.64
CA LEU A 159 -2.77 12.21 -11.10
C LEU A 159 -3.12 13.17 -12.25
N LYS A 160 -2.70 14.44 -12.18
CA LYS A 160 -2.86 15.40 -13.28
C LYS A 160 -2.13 14.96 -14.55
N LYS A 161 -0.94 14.36 -14.45
CA LYS A 161 -0.21 13.81 -15.61
C LYS A 161 -0.99 12.68 -16.30
N HIS A 162 -1.78 11.93 -15.54
CA HIS A 162 -2.68 10.89 -16.06
C HIS A 162 -4.07 11.43 -16.45
N LYS A 163 -4.24 12.77 -16.52
CA LYS A 163 -5.51 13.45 -16.85
C LYS A 163 -6.66 13.14 -15.88
N VAL A 164 -6.33 12.81 -14.63
CA VAL A 164 -7.31 12.67 -13.54
C VAL A 164 -7.40 13.99 -12.79
N ASN A 165 -8.59 14.59 -12.81
CA ASN A 165 -8.89 15.80 -12.06
C ASN A 165 -9.05 15.47 -10.58
N VAL A 166 -8.38 16.24 -9.73
CA VAL A 166 -8.42 16.04 -8.27
C VAL A 166 -8.61 17.33 -7.52
N THR A 167 -9.43 17.25 -6.48
CA THR A 167 -9.59 18.32 -5.48
C THR A 167 -8.68 18.02 -4.29
N ILE A 168 -7.96 19.01 -3.80
CA ILE A 168 -7.22 18.88 -2.52
C ILE A 168 -8.14 19.37 -1.42
N GLN A 169 -8.29 18.56 -0.37
CA GLN A 169 -8.99 18.92 0.84
C GLN A 169 -7.99 19.17 1.97
N ASP A 170 -8.11 20.32 2.62
CA ASP A 170 -7.34 20.63 3.83
C ASP A 170 -7.94 19.90 5.04
N LEU A 171 -7.11 19.63 6.05
CA LEU A 171 -7.51 18.95 7.28
C LEU A 171 -8.52 19.77 8.10
N GLN A 172 -8.53 21.10 7.96
CA GLN A 172 -9.39 21.98 8.75
C GLN A 172 -10.85 22.03 8.27
N ASP A 173 -11.11 21.80 6.98
CA ASP A 173 -12.46 21.86 6.40
C ASP A 173 -12.91 20.49 5.85
N PHE A 174 -12.75 19.43 6.63
CA PHE A 174 -13.04 18.09 6.13
C PHE A 174 -14.52 17.83 5.79
N LYS A 175 -15.44 18.64 6.33
CA LYS A 175 -16.89 18.47 6.13
C LYS A 175 -17.36 18.78 4.71
N SER A 176 -16.56 19.49 3.90
CA SER A 176 -16.91 19.77 2.50
C SER A 176 -17.17 18.47 1.69
N ILE A 177 -16.57 17.35 2.10
CA ILE A 177 -16.74 16.02 1.48
C ILE A 177 -18.21 15.60 1.45
N GLU A 178 -19.00 15.97 2.48
CA GLU A 178 -20.43 15.63 2.58
C GLU A 178 -21.27 16.24 1.46
N SER A 179 -20.80 17.33 0.85
CA SER A 179 -21.47 17.98 -0.28
C SER A 179 -21.15 17.34 -1.64
N ILE A 180 -20.13 16.47 -1.69
CA ILE A 180 -19.66 15.85 -2.92
C ILE A 180 -20.41 14.53 -3.10
N LYS A 181 -21.10 14.40 -4.24
CA LYS A 181 -21.85 13.18 -4.55
C LYS A 181 -20.89 12.06 -4.95
N ASP A 182 -20.99 10.93 -4.24
CA ASP A 182 -20.27 9.68 -4.52
C ASP A 182 -18.74 9.89 -4.72
N PRO A 183 -18.03 10.46 -3.73
CA PRO A 183 -16.62 10.76 -3.87
C PRO A 183 -15.75 9.51 -3.76
N GLN A 184 -14.57 9.56 -4.41
CA GLN A 184 -13.43 8.72 -4.08
C GLN A 184 -12.36 9.54 -3.37
N LEU A 185 -11.72 8.98 -2.35
CA LEU A 185 -10.75 9.70 -1.52
C LEU A 185 -9.42 8.95 -1.40
N LEU A 186 -8.32 9.70 -1.50
CA LEU A 186 -6.98 9.26 -1.14
C LEU A 186 -6.53 10.04 0.09
N ILE A 187 -6.43 9.34 1.23
CA ILE A 187 -6.03 9.93 2.52
C ILE A 187 -4.51 9.98 2.58
N ALA A 188 -3.95 11.12 2.16
CA ALA A 188 -2.51 11.33 1.98
C ALA A 188 -1.85 11.98 3.20
N VAL A 189 -2.20 11.50 4.40
CA VAL A 189 -1.66 11.96 5.69
C VAL A 189 -1.13 10.78 6.52
N TYR A 190 -0.25 11.06 7.48
CA TYR A 190 0.32 10.06 8.39
C TYR A 190 -0.15 10.35 9.82
N PRO A 191 -1.44 10.13 10.12
CA PRO A 191 -2.02 10.46 11.40
C PRO A 191 -1.52 9.53 12.50
N THR A 192 -1.54 10.03 13.73
CA THR A 192 -1.47 9.20 14.94
C THR A 192 -2.58 8.14 14.94
N GLU A 193 -2.46 7.12 15.79
CA GLU A 193 -3.49 6.08 15.91
C GLU A 193 -4.86 6.68 16.28
N THR A 194 -4.91 7.62 17.21
CA THR A 194 -6.13 8.31 17.62
C THR A 194 -6.77 9.07 16.46
N GLU A 195 -6.00 9.87 15.71
CA GLU A 195 -6.49 10.61 14.55
C GLU A 195 -6.94 9.67 13.43
N ARG A 196 -6.26 8.53 13.24
CA ARG A 196 -6.66 7.51 12.26
C ARG A 196 -8.05 6.95 12.58
N ILE A 197 -8.29 6.60 13.84
CA ILE A 197 -9.60 6.12 14.31
C ILE A 197 -10.68 7.18 14.09
N GLN A 198 -10.37 8.45 14.35
CA GLN A 198 -11.30 9.56 14.12
C GLN A 198 -11.66 9.72 12.64
N ILE A 199 -10.66 9.66 11.74
CA ILE A 199 -10.89 9.72 10.28
C ILE A 199 -11.78 8.56 9.82
N ILE A 200 -11.47 7.32 10.25
CA ILE A 200 -12.25 6.14 9.90
C ILE A 200 -13.70 6.28 10.39
N ASN A 201 -13.89 6.66 11.66
CA ASN A 201 -15.22 6.83 12.24
C ASN A 201 -16.03 7.92 11.50
N TYR A 202 -15.37 9.02 11.13
CA TYR A 202 -16.00 10.07 10.36
C TYR A 202 -16.43 9.57 8.97
N LEU A 203 -15.53 8.97 8.19
CA LEU A 203 -15.84 8.45 6.86
C LEU A 203 -16.97 7.41 6.90
N ASN A 204 -16.95 6.53 7.89
CA ASN A 204 -18.04 5.58 8.12
C ASN A 204 -19.38 6.27 8.45
N SER A 205 -19.35 7.35 9.24
CA SER A 205 -20.57 8.10 9.60
C SER A 205 -21.27 8.76 8.40
N ILE A 206 -20.52 8.99 7.33
CA ILE A 206 -21.04 9.51 6.05
C ILE A 206 -21.14 8.42 4.97
N ASN A 207 -21.14 7.14 5.39
CA ASN A 207 -21.30 5.94 4.56
C ASN A 207 -20.21 5.75 3.48
N LEU A 208 -18.98 6.18 3.75
CA LEU A 208 -17.83 5.91 2.88
C LEU A 208 -17.03 4.71 3.38
N ILE A 209 -16.93 3.68 2.54
CA ILE A 209 -16.34 2.38 2.86
C ILE A 209 -14.87 2.34 2.40
N GLU A 210 -13.98 1.83 3.26
CA GLU A 210 -12.56 1.62 2.91
C GLU A 210 -12.45 0.58 1.80
N GLY A 211 -11.64 0.85 0.77
CA GLY A 211 -11.50 -0.04 -0.38
C GLY A 211 -12.55 0.15 -1.48
N GLU A 212 -13.59 0.96 -1.25
CA GLU A 212 -14.59 1.30 -2.27
C GLU A 212 -14.68 2.81 -2.51
N ASN A 213 -14.80 3.59 -1.43
CA ASN A 213 -14.88 5.04 -1.50
C ASN A 213 -13.57 5.69 -1.11
N TRP A 214 -12.73 5.05 -0.28
CA TRP A 214 -11.51 5.69 0.18
C TRP A 214 -10.37 4.71 0.46
N TRP A 215 -9.13 5.22 0.35
CA TRP A 215 -7.90 4.48 0.56
C TRP A 215 -6.85 5.33 1.27
N TRP A 216 -5.97 4.70 2.04
CA TRP A 216 -4.75 5.33 2.55
C TRP A 216 -3.73 5.53 1.44
N LEU A 217 -3.04 6.68 1.43
CA LEU A 217 -1.98 7.03 0.48
C LEU A 217 -0.68 7.49 1.17
#